data_AF-A0A078M515-F1
#
_entry.id   AF-A0A078M515-F1
#
_cell.length_a   1.000
_cell.length_b   1.000
_cell.length_c   1.000
_cell.angle_alpha   90.00
_cell.angle_beta   90.00
_cell.angle_gamma   90.00
#
_symmetry.space_group_name_H-M   'P 1'
#
loop_
_entity.id
_entity.type
_entity.pdbx_description
1 polymer ?
#
loop_
_entity_poly.entity_id
_entity_poly.type
_entity_poly.pdbx_seq_one_letter_code
_entity_poly.pdbx_strand_id
1 'polypeptide(L)'
;MNSNMPKDSGFDKTLSILKEGYEFVMYRDSELDTKIFETRILGEKTICLTGSELAELFYDNTRFRRSDAAPARVKKTLFGQGGVQGLDGEAHQHRKAMFMSLMDQNAMDEIESLTQKYWHEFFREKTSDDTVELYGTNRHPDDWVQPEVFMPERFEGWQQTPFNFIPQGGGSYDFGHRCAGEFITIAMMRKTLDFLVNHLEFDFPEQDFNFEFNDIPAVPNDKVKINPVTLK
;
A
#
# COMPACT_ATOMS: atom_id res chain seq x y z
N MET A 1 -25.53 0.35 -24.09
CA MET A 1 -24.69 0.94 -25.16
C MET A 1 -23.47 0.04 -25.31
N ASN A 2 -22.94 -0.19 -26.52
CA ASN A 2 -21.67 -0.90 -26.69
C ASN A 2 -20.52 0.08 -26.42
N SER A 3 -20.21 0.29 -25.13
CA SER A 3 -18.92 0.86 -24.76
C SER A 3 -17.86 -0.20 -25.00
N ASN A 4 -16.96 0.04 -25.95
CA ASN A 4 -15.76 -0.78 -26.10
C ASN A 4 -14.78 -0.35 -25.01
N MET A 5 -14.29 -1.32 -24.23
CA MET A 5 -13.25 -1.10 -23.21
C MET A 5 -12.10 -0.24 -23.78
N PRO A 6 -11.79 0.94 -23.18
CA PRO A 6 -10.64 1.76 -23.56
C PRO A 6 -9.35 0.97 -23.53
N LYS A 7 -8.38 1.30 -24.39
CA LYS A 7 -7.16 0.52 -24.55
C LYS A 7 -5.92 1.39 -24.56
N ASP A 8 -4.97 1.04 -23.72
CA ASP A 8 -3.62 1.60 -23.79
C ASP A 8 -2.95 1.12 -25.11
N SER A 9 -2.17 2.00 -25.73
CA SER A 9 -1.62 1.79 -27.07
C SER A 9 -0.31 0.98 -27.04
N GLY A 10 -0.13 0.10 -28.03
CA GLY A 10 1.06 -0.75 -28.17
C GLY A 10 0.79 -2.24 -27.93
N PHE A 11 1.85 -3.03 -27.73
CA PHE A 11 1.76 -4.49 -27.60
C PHE A 11 1.79 -4.99 -26.16
N ASP A 12 2.73 -4.48 -25.35
CA ASP A 12 2.96 -4.83 -23.94
C ASP A 12 3.57 -3.63 -23.21
N LYS A 13 3.16 -3.40 -21.96
CA LYS A 13 3.50 -2.23 -21.12
C LYS A 13 4.33 -2.57 -19.89
N THR A 14 4.87 -3.79 -19.79
CA THR A 14 5.79 -4.17 -18.70
C THR A 14 6.96 -3.19 -18.54
N LEU A 15 7.55 -2.73 -19.65
CA LEU A 15 8.64 -1.75 -19.62
C LEU A 15 8.17 -0.32 -19.28
N SER A 16 6.90 0.01 -19.54
CA SER A 16 6.30 1.27 -19.09
C SER A 16 6.12 1.27 -17.57
N ILE A 17 5.59 0.19 -16.99
CA ILE A 17 5.46 0.04 -15.54
C ILE A 17 6.81 0.13 -14.83
N LEU A 18 7.87 -0.47 -15.41
CA LEU A 18 9.24 -0.36 -14.87
C LEU A 18 9.89 1.03 -15.05
N LYS A 19 9.26 1.98 -15.74
CA LYS A 19 9.75 3.35 -15.95
C LYS A 19 8.89 4.42 -15.28
N GLU A 20 7.60 4.13 -15.14
CA GLU A 20 6.55 5.05 -14.68
C GLU A 20 6.05 4.67 -13.28
N GLY A 21 6.33 3.45 -12.81
CA GLY A 21 6.08 2.97 -11.44
C GLY A 21 4.69 3.26 -10.92
N TYR A 22 4.63 3.99 -9.80
CA TYR A 22 3.38 4.38 -9.13
C TYR A 22 2.49 5.30 -9.98
N GLU A 23 3.06 6.00 -10.97
CA GLU A 23 2.33 6.94 -11.81
C GLU A 23 1.75 6.31 -13.09
N PHE A 24 2.14 5.06 -13.44
CA PHE A 24 1.72 4.38 -14.67
C PHE A 24 0.19 4.42 -14.88
N VAL A 25 -0.60 4.14 -13.84
CA VAL A 25 -2.07 4.16 -13.93
C VAL A 25 -2.61 5.58 -14.05
N MET A 26 -2.06 6.53 -13.28
CA MET A 26 -2.49 7.94 -13.27
C MET A 26 -2.19 8.65 -14.60
N TYR A 27 -1.08 8.30 -15.25
CA TYR A 27 -0.77 8.79 -16.60
C TYR A 27 -1.77 8.28 -17.63
N ARG A 28 -2.26 7.03 -17.55
CA ARG A 28 -3.29 6.52 -18.49
C ARG A 28 -4.68 7.05 -18.16
N ASP A 29 -5.02 7.21 -16.89
CA ASP A 29 -6.30 7.81 -16.46
C ASP A 29 -6.47 9.21 -17.08
N SER A 30 -5.41 10.02 -17.03
CA SER A 30 -5.37 11.37 -17.64
C SER A 30 -5.12 11.40 -19.16
N GLU A 31 -4.34 10.47 -19.74
CA GLU A 31 -4.11 10.39 -21.20
C GLU A 31 -5.36 9.87 -21.95
N LEU A 32 -6.12 8.96 -21.35
CA LEU A 32 -7.26 8.27 -21.97
C LEU A 32 -8.62 8.81 -21.52
N ASP A 33 -8.66 9.82 -20.62
CA ASP A 33 -9.86 10.39 -20.00
C ASP A 33 -10.75 9.31 -19.35
N THR A 34 -10.14 8.34 -18.66
CA THR A 34 -10.88 7.18 -18.14
C THR A 34 -10.19 6.37 -17.03
N LYS A 35 -10.94 6.14 -15.95
CA LYS A 35 -10.51 5.37 -14.77
C LYS A 35 -10.33 3.86 -15.01
N ILE A 36 -10.63 3.36 -16.21
CA ILE A 36 -10.61 1.93 -16.56
C ILE A 36 -10.13 1.66 -17.99
N PHE A 37 -9.07 0.86 -18.15
CA PHE A 37 -8.51 0.52 -19.47
C PHE A 37 -7.93 -0.90 -19.56
N GLU A 38 -8.01 -1.52 -20.75
CA GLU A 38 -7.30 -2.75 -21.11
C GLU A 38 -5.87 -2.42 -21.56
N THR A 39 -4.89 -3.16 -21.05
CA THR A 39 -3.50 -3.14 -21.48
C THR A 39 -2.94 -4.57 -21.51
N ARG A 40 -1.62 -4.73 -21.71
CA ARG A 40 -0.93 -6.02 -21.56
C ARG A 40 0.30 -5.88 -20.68
N ILE A 41 0.43 -6.77 -19.69
CA ILE A 41 1.52 -6.77 -18.71
C ILE A 41 2.01 -8.22 -18.58
N LEU A 42 3.33 -8.43 -18.60
CA LEU A 42 3.99 -9.74 -18.58
C LEU A 42 3.48 -10.71 -19.68
N GLY A 43 3.03 -10.19 -20.82
CA GLY A 43 2.43 -10.95 -21.92
C GLY A 43 0.92 -11.20 -21.78
N GLU A 44 0.33 -10.99 -20.61
CA GLU A 44 -1.09 -11.25 -20.33
C GLU A 44 -1.95 -9.98 -20.45
N LYS A 45 -3.22 -10.13 -20.84
CA LYS A 45 -4.16 -8.99 -20.83
C LYS A 45 -4.44 -8.59 -19.39
N THR A 46 -4.38 -7.29 -19.10
CA THR A 46 -4.69 -6.75 -17.78
C THR A 46 -5.68 -5.59 -17.91
N ILE A 47 -6.59 -5.47 -16.96
CA ILE A 47 -7.46 -4.31 -16.81
C ILE A 47 -6.91 -3.50 -15.65
N CYS A 48 -6.59 -2.22 -15.90
CA CYS A 48 -6.22 -1.26 -14.87
C CYS A 48 -7.47 -0.50 -14.39
N LEU A 49 -7.47 -0.14 -13.11
CA LEU A 49 -8.60 0.46 -12.38
C LEU A 49 -8.06 1.54 -11.43
N THR A 50 -8.78 2.65 -11.27
CA THR A 50 -8.49 3.68 -10.25
C THR A 50 -9.76 4.33 -9.70
N GLY A 51 -9.66 4.96 -8.53
CA GLY A 51 -10.78 5.62 -7.83
C GLY A 51 -11.67 4.66 -7.03
N SER A 52 -12.39 5.21 -6.05
CA SER A 52 -13.10 4.46 -5.02
C SER A 52 -14.21 3.51 -5.53
N GLU A 53 -14.98 3.90 -6.56
CA GLU A 53 -16.01 3.03 -7.19
C GLU A 53 -15.41 1.75 -7.80
N LEU A 54 -14.26 1.87 -8.48
CA LEU A 54 -13.60 0.72 -9.11
C LEU A 54 -12.78 -0.09 -8.09
N ALA A 55 -12.35 0.54 -6.98
CA ALA A 55 -11.82 -0.18 -5.82
C ALA A 55 -12.90 -1.05 -5.16
N GLU A 56 -14.11 -0.53 -4.91
CA GLU A 56 -15.24 -1.33 -4.42
C GLU A 56 -15.53 -2.53 -5.33
N LEU A 57 -15.58 -2.30 -6.65
CA LEU A 57 -15.74 -3.35 -7.66
C LEU A 57 -14.63 -4.43 -7.57
N PHE A 58 -13.37 -4.04 -7.36
CA PHE A 58 -12.22 -4.96 -7.25
C PHE A 58 -12.22 -5.81 -5.97
N TYR A 59 -12.89 -5.35 -4.91
CA TYR A 59 -13.09 -6.08 -3.66
C TYR A 59 -14.40 -6.89 -3.61
N ASP A 60 -15.21 -6.89 -4.68
CA ASP A 60 -16.34 -7.82 -4.83
C ASP A 60 -15.83 -9.24 -5.12
N ASN A 61 -15.73 -10.05 -4.06
CA ASN A 61 -15.34 -11.46 -4.10
C ASN A 61 -16.29 -12.37 -4.92
N THR A 62 -17.44 -11.88 -5.39
CA THR A 62 -18.29 -12.61 -6.36
C THR A 62 -17.81 -12.44 -7.81
N ARG A 63 -16.94 -11.45 -8.06
CA ARG A 63 -16.40 -11.11 -9.40
C ARG A 63 -14.90 -11.33 -9.51
N PHE A 64 -14.15 -11.13 -8.43
CA PHE A 64 -12.70 -11.28 -8.38
C PHE A 64 -12.26 -12.45 -7.50
N ARG A 65 -11.14 -13.10 -7.89
CA ARG A 65 -10.45 -14.14 -7.13
C ARG A 65 -8.95 -13.83 -7.06
N ARG A 66 -8.23 -14.43 -6.10
CA ARG A 66 -6.80 -14.16 -5.83
C ARG A 66 -5.88 -15.37 -6.01
N SER A 67 -6.41 -16.60 -6.06
CA SER A 67 -5.64 -17.86 -6.12
C SER A 67 -4.60 -17.95 -7.25
N ASP A 68 -4.94 -17.51 -8.47
CA ASP A 68 -4.01 -17.46 -9.60
C ASP A 68 -3.34 -16.09 -9.82
N ALA A 69 -3.99 -15.00 -9.40
CA ALA A 69 -3.66 -13.61 -9.74
C ALA A 69 -2.21 -13.16 -9.45
N ALA A 70 -1.60 -13.57 -8.32
CA ALA A 70 -0.24 -13.11 -7.98
C ALA A 70 0.83 -13.76 -8.90
N PRO A 71 1.71 -12.99 -9.58
CA PRO A 71 2.70 -13.55 -10.50
C PRO A 71 3.68 -14.54 -9.84
N ALA A 72 4.15 -15.52 -10.61
CA ALA A 72 5.01 -16.61 -10.11
C ALA A 72 6.35 -16.14 -9.51
N ARG A 73 6.83 -14.93 -9.84
CA ARG A 73 7.98 -14.30 -9.17
C ARG A 73 7.63 -13.85 -7.75
N VAL A 74 6.55 -13.08 -7.57
CA VAL A 74 6.10 -12.55 -6.27
C VAL A 74 5.71 -13.66 -5.29
N LYS A 75 5.15 -14.77 -5.81
CA LYS A 75 4.88 -16.00 -5.04
C LYS A 75 6.15 -16.79 -4.65
N LYS A 76 7.34 -16.41 -5.13
CA LYS A 76 8.62 -17.07 -4.82
C LYS A 76 9.60 -16.19 -4.04
N THR A 77 9.39 -14.87 -4.04
CA THR A 77 10.16 -13.88 -3.27
C THR A 77 9.41 -13.45 -2.03
N LEU A 78 8.31 -12.72 -2.19
CA LEU A 78 7.52 -12.11 -1.11
C LEU A 78 6.53 -13.06 -0.45
N PHE A 79 5.47 -13.45 -1.15
CA PHE A 79 4.25 -13.96 -0.50
C PHE A 79 4.41 -15.39 0.03
N GLY A 80 5.47 -16.09 -0.38
CA GLY A 80 5.55 -17.53 -0.31
C GLY A 80 4.48 -18.22 -1.16
N GLN A 81 4.37 -19.53 -0.99
CA GLN A 81 3.42 -20.38 -1.73
C GLN A 81 2.43 -21.03 -0.76
N GLY A 82 1.13 -20.97 -1.06
CA GLY A 82 0.06 -21.46 -0.17
C GLY A 82 -0.28 -20.53 1.02
N GLY A 83 0.27 -19.31 1.02
CA GLY A 83 -0.09 -18.23 1.94
C GLY A 83 -1.52 -17.72 1.74
N VAL A 84 -2.04 -16.99 2.72
CA VAL A 84 -3.41 -16.43 2.72
C VAL A 84 -3.70 -15.51 1.53
N GLN A 85 -2.66 -14.90 0.97
CA GLN A 85 -2.69 -14.00 -0.17
C GLN A 85 -3.20 -14.67 -1.47
N GLY A 86 -3.10 -16.00 -1.56
CA GLY A 86 -3.53 -16.81 -2.71
C GLY A 86 -4.63 -17.82 -2.38
N LEU A 87 -5.47 -17.53 -1.36
CA LEU A 87 -6.67 -18.30 -1.06
C LEU A 87 -7.92 -17.50 -1.45
N ASP A 88 -9.03 -18.19 -1.67
CA ASP A 88 -10.35 -17.61 -1.93
C ASP A 88 -11.42 -18.26 -1.03
N GLY A 89 -12.60 -17.63 -0.90
CA GLY A 89 -13.79 -18.19 -0.23
C GLY A 89 -13.59 -18.57 1.24
N GLU A 90 -14.24 -19.65 1.69
CA GLU A 90 -14.14 -20.15 3.08
C GLU A 90 -12.70 -20.49 3.49
N ALA A 91 -11.88 -20.99 2.56
CA ALA A 91 -10.47 -21.31 2.82
C ALA A 91 -9.66 -20.04 3.10
N HIS A 92 -9.95 -18.94 2.40
CA HIS A 92 -9.41 -17.61 2.75
C HIS A 92 -9.92 -17.15 4.11
N GLN A 93 -11.24 -17.14 4.34
CA GLN A 93 -11.85 -16.64 5.58
C GLN A 93 -11.32 -17.38 6.83
N HIS A 94 -11.27 -18.71 6.80
CA HIS A 94 -10.74 -19.51 7.90
C HIS A 94 -9.26 -19.24 8.15
N ARG A 95 -8.44 -19.08 7.10
CA ARG A 95 -7.03 -18.69 7.25
C ARG A 95 -6.88 -17.25 7.71
N LYS A 96 -7.75 -16.32 7.30
CA LYS A 96 -7.72 -14.91 7.70
C LYS A 96 -8.12 -14.74 9.17
N ALA A 97 -9.10 -15.51 9.65
CA ALA A 97 -9.48 -15.56 11.07
C ALA A 97 -8.30 -15.95 11.97
N MET A 98 -7.44 -16.89 11.55
CA MET A 98 -6.19 -17.22 12.26
C MET A 98 -5.24 -16.01 12.38
N PHE A 99 -5.12 -15.17 11.35
CA PHE A 99 -4.35 -13.92 11.45
C PHE A 99 -5.06 -12.91 12.37
N MET A 100 -6.37 -12.72 12.23
CA MET A 100 -7.11 -11.76 13.07
C MET A 100 -7.14 -12.17 14.55
N SER A 101 -7.06 -13.46 14.89
CA SER A 101 -6.91 -13.92 16.28
C SER A 101 -5.56 -13.58 16.93
N LEU A 102 -4.59 -13.06 16.15
CA LEU A 102 -3.32 -12.51 16.65
C LEU A 102 -3.35 -10.97 16.73
N MET A 103 -4.48 -10.34 16.40
CA MET A 103 -4.66 -8.88 16.35
C MET A 103 -5.53 -8.35 17.51
N ASP A 104 -5.57 -9.06 18.65
CA ASP A 104 -6.29 -8.60 19.83
C ASP A 104 -5.53 -7.49 20.59
N GLN A 105 -6.23 -6.75 21.46
CA GLN A 105 -5.66 -5.57 22.12
C GLN A 105 -4.42 -5.88 22.97
N ASN A 106 -4.34 -7.05 23.62
CA ASN A 106 -3.16 -7.42 24.41
C ASN A 106 -1.95 -7.65 23.50
N ALA A 107 -2.17 -8.27 22.33
CA ALA A 107 -1.15 -8.44 21.31
C ALA A 107 -0.73 -7.08 20.69
N MET A 108 -1.65 -6.13 20.54
CA MET A 108 -1.32 -4.77 20.08
C MET A 108 -0.52 -4.00 21.14
N ASP A 109 -0.89 -4.10 22.42
CA ASP A 109 -0.17 -3.46 23.53
C ASP A 109 1.23 -4.07 23.72
N GLU A 110 1.38 -5.39 23.57
CA GLU A 110 2.68 -6.07 23.53
C GLU A 110 3.49 -5.61 22.30
N ILE A 111 2.88 -5.53 21.11
CA ILE A 111 3.55 -5.03 19.91
C ILE A 111 3.95 -3.54 20.05
N GLU A 112 3.19 -2.67 20.71
CA GLU A 112 3.63 -1.30 20.99
C GLU A 112 4.80 -1.25 21.97
N SER A 113 4.74 -2.04 23.06
CA SER A 113 5.83 -2.13 24.05
C SER A 113 7.12 -2.68 23.44
N LEU A 114 7.00 -3.78 22.68
CA LEU A 114 8.10 -4.36 21.91
C LEU A 114 8.56 -3.42 20.80
N THR A 115 7.68 -2.67 20.13
CA THR A 115 8.09 -1.67 19.12
C THR A 115 8.88 -0.53 19.75
N GLN A 116 8.47 -0.01 20.91
CA GLN A 116 9.21 1.04 21.61
C GLN A 116 10.58 0.52 22.07
N LYS A 117 10.62 -0.65 22.72
CA LYS A 117 11.86 -1.34 23.10
C LYS A 117 12.75 -1.58 21.88
N TYR A 118 12.18 -2.13 20.81
CA TYR A 118 12.94 -2.46 19.61
C TYR A 118 13.34 -1.22 18.83
N TRP A 119 12.67 -0.06 18.87
CA TRP A 119 13.23 1.17 18.29
C TRP A 119 14.55 1.55 18.96
N HIS A 120 14.68 1.44 20.29
CA HIS A 120 15.95 1.60 20.99
C HIS A 120 17.02 0.53 20.62
N GLU A 121 16.62 -0.61 20.04
CA GLU A 121 17.51 -1.70 19.59
C GLU A 121 17.71 -1.76 18.05
N PHE A 122 16.82 -1.16 17.25
CA PHE A 122 16.67 -1.25 15.79
C PHE A 122 17.31 -0.07 15.05
N PHE A 123 17.71 0.99 15.76
CA PHE A 123 18.81 1.87 15.32
C PHE A 123 20.18 1.11 15.24
N ARG A 124 20.15 -0.18 14.86
CA ARG A 124 21.27 -1.08 14.58
C ARG A 124 21.18 -1.66 13.14
N GLU A 125 20.09 -2.29 12.66
CA GLU A 125 20.02 -2.95 11.31
C GLU A 125 18.59 -3.18 10.72
N LYS A 126 18.42 -3.48 9.39
CA LYS A 126 17.18 -3.21 8.57
C LYS A 126 16.57 -4.34 7.66
N THR A 127 15.69 -3.99 6.67
CA THR A 127 14.58 -4.72 5.95
C THR A 127 14.82 -5.03 4.42
N SER A 128 13.92 -5.40 3.45
CA SER A 128 12.43 -5.34 3.21
C SER A 128 11.90 -6.24 2.00
N ASP A 129 10.67 -6.00 1.46
CA ASP A 129 9.72 -6.88 0.69
C ASP A 129 9.46 -6.62 -0.86
N ASP A 130 8.38 -7.17 -1.49
CA ASP A 130 7.74 -6.77 -2.81
C ASP A 130 6.29 -6.18 -2.61
N THR A 131 5.47 -5.93 -3.66
CA THR A 131 4.33 -4.95 -3.62
C THR A 131 3.01 -5.25 -4.40
N VAL A 132 2.02 -4.34 -4.24
CA VAL A 132 0.73 -4.13 -4.95
C VAL A 132 0.54 -2.61 -5.20
N GLU A 133 -0.22 -2.17 -6.21
CA GLU A 133 -0.55 -0.74 -6.44
C GLU A 133 -1.67 -0.28 -5.49
N LEU A 134 -1.43 0.83 -4.77
CA LEU A 134 -2.35 1.46 -3.81
C LEU A 134 -2.24 3.01 -3.82
N TYR A 135 -1.22 3.57 -4.47
CA TYR A 135 -0.86 5.00 -4.40
C TYR A 135 -1.87 5.88 -5.15
N GLY A 136 -2.33 5.46 -6.34
CA GLY A 136 -3.22 6.26 -7.18
C GLY A 136 -4.57 6.54 -6.51
N THR A 137 -5.18 5.52 -5.89
CA THR A 137 -6.46 5.67 -5.19
C THR A 137 -6.37 6.61 -3.98
N ASN A 138 -5.24 6.58 -3.25
CA ASN A 138 -5.00 7.47 -2.11
C ASN A 138 -4.72 8.93 -2.51
N ARG A 139 -4.73 9.27 -3.80
CA ARG A 139 -4.57 10.63 -4.33
C ARG A 139 -5.65 11.00 -5.36
N HIS A 140 -6.75 10.24 -5.42
CA HIS A 140 -7.82 10.45 -6.38
C HIS A 140 -8.62 11.74 -6.06
N PRO A 141 -8.81 12.68 -7.00
CA PRO A 141 -9.36 14.02 -6.71
C PRO A 141 -10.82 14.03 -6.25
N ASP A 142 -11.64 13.03 -6.65
CA ASP A 142 -13.03 12.91 -6.17
C ASP A 142 -13.11 12.57 -4.67
N ASP A 143 -12.09 11.91 -4.11
CA ASP A 143 -12.01 11.49 -2.72
C ASP A 143 -11.20 12.47 -1.85
N TRP A 144 -10.30 13.26 -2.47
CA TRP A 144 -9.30 14.09 -1.79
C TRP A 144 -9.22 15.52 -2.35
N VAL A 145 -9.50 16.52 -1.50
CA VAL A 145 -9.23 17.93 -1.82
C VAL A 145 -7.71 18.19 -1.78
N GLN A 146 -7.13 18.70 -2.87
CA GLN A 146 -5.68 18.97 -2.99
C GLN A 146 -4.83 17.74 -2.61
N PRO A 147 -4.94 16.61 -3.36
CA PRO A 147 -4.25 15.36 -3.04
C PRO A 147 -2.71 15.49 -3.09
N GLU A 148 -2.19 16.50 -3.77
CA GLU A 148 -0.77 16.86 -3.83
C GLU A 148 -0.22 17.42 -2.50
N VAL A 149 -1.06 18.02 -1.65
CA VAL A 149 -0.64 18.73 -0.43
C VAL A 149 -0.68 17.83 0.81
N PHE A 150 0.46 17.69 1.50
CA PHE A 150 0.51 17.13 2.85
C PHE A 150 -0.15 18.08 3.86
N MET A 151 -1.32 17.70 4.36
CA MET A 151 -2.16 18.49 5.27
C MET A 151 -2.89 17.51 6.19
N PRO A 152 -2.35 17.16 7.37
CA PRO A 152 -2.94 16.17 8.29
C PRO A 152 -4.37 16.50 8.73
N GLU A 153 -4.71 17.79 8.79
CA GLU A 153 -6.00 18.33 9.19
C GLU A 153 -7.14 17.85 8.28
N ARG A 154 -6.83 17.37 7.06
CA ARG A 154 -7.81 16.79 6.12
C ARG A 154 -8.56 15.58 6.67
N PHE A 155 -8.04 14.93 7.72
CA PHE A 155 -8.69 13.79 8.38
C PHE A 155 -9.66 14.23 9.49
N GLU A 156 -9.66 15.50 9.92
CA GLU A 156 -10.58 16.00 10.94
C GLU A 156 -12.03 16.03 10.42
N GLY A 157 -12.91 15.22 11.02
CA GLY A 157 -14.31 15.09 10.60
C GLY A 157 -14.52 14.38 9.25
N TRP A 158 -13.47 13.88 8.61
CA TRP A 158 -13.55 13.17 7.34
C TRP A 158 -14.17 11.78 7.50
N GLN A 159 -14.97 11.36 6.53
CA GLN A 159 -15.64 10.04 6.56
C GLN A 159 -14.89 9.03 5.70
N GLN A 160 -14.06 8.22 6.36
CA GLN A 160 -13.41 7.06 5.74
C GLN A 160 -14.46 6.01 5.34
N THR A 161 -14.39 5.55 4.09
CA THR A 161 -15.03 4.31 3.63
C THR A 161 -13.97 3.20 3.55
N PRO A 162 -14.36 1.92 3.37
CA PRO A 162 -13.41 0.86 3.12
C PRO A 162 -12.60 0.99 1.81
N PHE A 163 -12.87 2.01 0.97
CA PHE A 163 -12.37 2.07 -0.42
C PHE A 163 -11.76 3.43 -0.83
N ASN A 164 -12.01 4.53 -0.11
CA ASN A 164 -11.45 5.86 -0.44
C ASN A 164 -10.09 6.16 0.23
N PHE A 165 -9.67 5.36 1.22
CA PHE A 165 -8.32 5.33 1.76
C PHE A 165 -7.88 3.88 1.96
N ILE A 166 -6.95 3.43 1.12
CA ILE A 166 -6.53 2.03 1.00
C ILE A 166 -4.99 1.82 1.00
N PRO A 167 -4.18 2.57 1.77
CA PRO A 167 -2.70 2.44 1.75
C PRO A 167 -2.20 1.05 2.18
N GLN A 168 -3.07 0.22 2.78
CA GLN A 168 -2.80 -1.15 3.17
C GLN A 168 -3.89 -2.12 2.63
N GLY A 169 -4.46 -1.78 1.46
CA GLY A 169 -5.60 -2.46 0.87
C GLY A 169 -6.94 -1.96 1.41
N GLY A 170 -8.03 -2.41 0.79
CA GLY A 170 -9.40 -1.95 1.07
C GLY A 170 -10.39 -3.08 1.37
N GLY A 171 -11.63 -2.69 1.66
CA GLY A 171 -12.71 -3.60 2.02
C GLY A 171 -12.68 -4.06 3.48
N SER A 172 -13.31 -5.21 3.73
CA SER A 172 -13.40 -5.85 5.05
C SER A 172 -12.10 -6.54 5.46
N TYR A 173 -11.76 -6.47 6.75
CA TYR A 173 -10.68 -7.25 7.37
C TYR A 173 -10.99 -8.76 7.37
N ASP A 174 -12.20 -9.17 7.75
CA ASP A 174 -12.54 -10.59 7.94
C ASP A 174 -12.85 -11.30 6.62
N PHE A 175 -13.57 -10.61 5.73
CA PHE A 175 -14.09 -11.17 4.48
C PHE A 175 -13.26 -10.82 3.25
N GLY A 176 -12.29 -9.90 3.36
CA GLY A 176 -11.47 -9.40 2.25
C GLY A 176 -9.97 -9.48 2.50
N HIS A 177 -9.19 -9.13 1.47
CA HIS A 177 -7.72 -9.18 1.49
C HIS A 177 -7.05 -7.90 2.04
N ARG A 178 -7.79 -7.03 2.75
CA ARG A 178 -7.22 -5.90 3.51
C ARG A 178 -6.14 -6.39 4.48
N CYS A 179 -5.08 -5.60 4.66
CA CYS A 179 -3.98 -5.93 5.56
C CYS A 179 -4.49 -6.20 6.98
N ALA A 180 -4.11 -7.34 7.58
CA ALA A 180 -4.41 -7.62 8.98
C ALA A 180 -3.60 -6.71 9.94
N GLY A 181 -2.42 -6.26 9.50
CA GLY A 181 -1.49 -5.42 10.27
C GLY A 181 -1.65 -3.92 10.07
N GLU A 182 -2.81 -3.43 9.61
CA GLU A 182 -3.08 -1.98 9.52
C GLU A 182 -3.01 -1.33 10.92
N PHE A 183 -3.63 -1.97 11.92
CA PHE A 183 -3.55 -1.55 13.32
C PHE A 183 -2.11 -1.53 13.86
N ILE A 184 -1.32 -2.57 13.55
CA ILE A 184 0.12 -2.63 13.89
C ILE A 184 0.86 -1.44 13.24
N THR A 185 0.59 -1.17 11.96
CA THR A 185 1.29 -0.11 11.23
C THR A 185 0.99 1.27 11.80
N ILE A 186 -0.29 1.55 12.11
CA ILE A 186 -0.72 2.80 12.76
C ILE A 186 -0.10 2.92 14.16
N ALA A 187 -0.12 1.86 14.96
CA ALA A 187 0.49 1.80 16.29
C ALA A 187 2.01 2.08 16.24
N MET A 188 2.73 1.40 15.34
CA MET A 188 4.16 1.60 15.11
C MET A 188 4.47 3.02 14.65
N MET A 189 3.74 3.56 13.65
CA MET A 189 3.94 4.93 13.16
C MET A 189 3.68 5.97 14.26
N ARG A 190 2.61 5.80 15.04
CA ARG A 190 2.28 6.66 16.20
C ARG A 190 3.41 6.68 17.21
N LYS A 191 3.92 5.51 17.61
CA LYS A 191 5.06 5.38 18.54
C LYS A 191 6.37 5.90 17.98
N THR A 192 6.59 5.78 16.67
CA THR A 192 7.77 6.34 15.99
C THR A 192 7.73 7.87 16.00
N LEU A 193 6.59 8.48 15.69
CA LEU A 193 6.42 9.94 15.71
C LEU A 193 6.55 10.51 17.13
N ASP A 194 5.90 9.87 18.11
CA ASP A 194 6.03 10.17 19.54
C ASP A 194 7.50 10.13 19.99
N PHE A 195 8.23 9.07 19.62
CA PHE A 195 9.65 8.94 19.91
C PHE A 195 10.50 10.07 19.28
N LEU A 196 10.32 10.35 17.99
CA LEU A 196 11.09 11.38 17.28
C LEU A 196 10.83 12.80 17.83
N VAL A 197 9.60 13.12 18.23
CA VAL A 197 9.25 14.45 18.75
C VAL A 197 9.63 14.59 20.23
N ASN A 198 9.20 13.63 21.07
CA ASN A 198 9.24 13.74 22.52
C ASN A 198 10.49 13.12 23.15
N HIS A 199 11.11 12.11 22.53
CA HIS A 199 12.20 11.31 23.13
C HIS A 199 13.55 11.39 22.41
N LEU A 200 13.63 11.98 21.22
CA LEU A 200 14.87 12.22 20.50
C LEU A 200 15.09 13.70 20.22
N GLU A 201 16.34 14.15 20.33
CA GLU A 201 16.85 15.39 19.76
C GLU A 201 17.82 15.00 18.64
N PHE A 202 17.64 15.54 17.45
CA PHE A 202 18.43 15.18 16.27
C PHE A 202 18.48 16.34 15.27
N ASP A 203 19.52 16.35 14.43
CA ASP A 203 19.59 17.19 13.23
C ASP A 203 19.65 16.35 11.95
N PHE A 204 19.59 17.02 10.81
CA PHE A 204 19.78 16.41 9.49
C PHE A 204 21.11 16.87 8.89
N PRO A 205 22.03 15.97 8.50
CA PRO A 205 23.12 16.33 7.60
C PRO A 205 22.59 16.72 6.22
N GLU A 206 23.40 17.42 5.43
CA GLU A 206 23.14 17.64 4.00
C GLU A 206 22.94 16.28 3.30
N GLN A 207 21.78 16.10 2.67
CA GLN A 207 21.33 14.84 2.07
C GLN A 207 20.24 15.09 1.03
N ASP A 208 20.05 14.16 0.11
CA ASP A 208 18.95 14.22 -0.84
C ASP A 208 17.66 13.56 -0.30
N PHE A 209 16.65 14.41 -0.03
CA PHE A 209 15.31 14.00 0.41
C PHE A 209 14.34 13.70 -0.75
N ASN A 210 14.73 13.95 -2.01
CA ASN A 210 13.93 13.53 -3.17
C ASN A 210 13.87 12.00 -3.25
N PHE A 211 12.91 11.49 -4.01
CA PHE A 211 12.71 10.06 -4.27
C PHE A 211 12.14 9.87 -5.67
N GLU A 212 12.47 8.75 -6.31
CA GLU A 212 11.98 8.43 -7.65
C GLU A 212 10.65 7.67 -7.59
N PHE A 213 9.65 8.09 -8.38
CA PHE A 213 8.33 7.43 -8.46
C PHE A 213 8.33 6.08 -9.20
N ASN A 214 9.48 5.67 -9.77
CA ASN A 214 9.66 4.40 -10.46
C ASN A 214 10.51 3.37 -9.71
N ASP A 215 11.19 3.77 -8.62
CA ASP A 215 11.75 2.83 -7.66
C ASP A 215 10.65 2.29 -6.73
N ILE A 216 10.62 0.97 -6.53
CA ILE A 216 9.59 0.27 -5.78
C ILE A 216 10.27 -0.69 -4.77
N PRO A 217 10.09 -0.50 -3.45
CA PRO A 217 9.36 0.60 -2.81
C PRO A 217 10.09 1.94 -2.91
N ALA A 218 9.34 3.03 -3.14
CA ALA A 218 9.90 4.38 -3.15
C ALA A 218 10.45 4.75 -1.77
N VAL A 219 11.67 5.28 -1.74
CA VAL A 219 12.37 5.76 -0.54
C VAL A 219 13.18 7.01 -0.91
N PRO A 220 13.42 7.95 0.03
CA PRO A 220 14.36 9.06 -0.21
C PRO A 220 15.72 8.55 -0.68
N ASN A 221 16.30 9.25 -1.66
CA ASN A 221 17.48 8.84 -2.41
C ASN A 221 18.67 8.49 -1.50
N ASP A 222 18.94 9.34 -0.50
CA ASP A 222 19.98 9.10 0.49
C ASP A 222 19.56 8.17 1.66
N LYS A 223 18.27 7.83 1.71
CA LYS A 223 17.47 7.50 2.91
C LYS A 223 17.48 8.64 3.94
N VAL A 224 16.50 8.66 4.83
CA VAL A 224 16.44 9.67 5.91
C VAL A 224 17.57 9.41 6.90
N LYS A 225 18.66 10.16 6.76
CA LYS A 225 19.81 10.18 7.68
C LYS A 225 19.54 11.22 8.75
N ILE A 226 19.70 10.85 10.01
CA ILE A 226 19.65 11.79 11.14
C ILE A 226 20.98 11.71 11.92
N ASN A 227 21.43 12.85 12.43
CA ASN A 227 22.46 12.89 13.45
C ASN A 227 21.74 12.94 14.82
N PRO A 228 21.66 11.83 15.57
CA PRO A 228 21.08 11.87 16.91
C PRO A 228 21.99 12.67 17.85
N VAL A 229 21.45 13.73 18.44
CA VAL A 229 22.15 14.63 19.37
C VAL A 229 21.98 14.12 20.80
N THR A 230 20.73 13.90 21.24
CA THR A 230 20.41 13.50 22.62
C THR A 230 19.18 12.57 22.65
N LEU A 231 19.14 11.60 23.57
CA LEU A 231 17.90 10.92 23.98
C LEU A 231 17.35 11.61 25.23
N LYS A 232 16.05 11.91 25.24
CA LYS A 232 15.34 12.68 26.28
C LYS A 232 14.63 11.75 27.29
#